data_AF-A0A539E7M2-F1
#
_entry.id   AF-A0A539E7M2-F1
#
_cell.length_a   1.000
_cell.length_b   1.000
_cell.length_c   1.000
_cell.angle_alpha   90.00
_cell.angle_beta   90.00
_cell.angle_gamma   90.00
#
_symmetry.space_group_name_H-M   'P 1'
#
loop_
_entity.id
_entity.type
_entity.pdbx_description
1 polymer ?
#
loop_
_entity_poly.entity_id
_entity_poly.type
_entity_poly.pdbx_seq_one_letter_code
_entity_poly.pdbx_strand_id
1 'polypeptide(L)'
;MFTTTLKKRSLIPTGLATLLLTTVSLPAQAINIKVSVTVDNSYALFYGTQTAATNFVGSDFDWPTTETYTFNLPANQFVYVVTASDLSVAQGFLGQFENLDNGNKFYSNDPQWQVMATGLGNVGAPYTGSAADLTLLTNEILDANAGLNPSGSPTSWVGLTAGPTNGSAPWGARPGIDAAARWVWYSSNGDLDPTSPGFNHDEWLVFRIPVAAAPVPEPASLALVGLGLAGLGAFRRRKA
;
A
#
# COMPACT_ATOMS: atom_id res chain seq x y z
N MET A 1 -43.56 59.28 -48.98
CA MET A 1 -44.53 58.18 -49.02
C MET A 1 -43.75 56.88 -49.22
N PHE A 2 -43.27 56.26 -48.14
CA PHE A 2 -42.75 54.88 -48.14
C PHE A 2 -42.93 54.34 -46.71
N THR A 3 -43.79 53.35 -46.58
CA THR A 3 -44.19 52.71 -45.32
C THR A 3 -43.39 51.42 -45.19
N THR A 4 -42.56 51.28 -44.15
CA THR A 4 -41.81 50.04 -43.91
C THR A 4 -42.24 49.44 -42.58
N THR A 5 -42.95 48.33 -42.67
CA THR A 5 -43.54 47.56 -41.56
C THR A 5 -42.47 46.77 -40.81
N LEU A 6 -42.30 47.01 -39.51
CA LEU A 6 -41.41 46.21 -38.64
C LEU A 6 -42.13 44.93 -38.16
N LYS A 7 -41.57 43.76 -38.50
CA LYS A 7 -42.05 42.44 -38.09
C LYS A 7 -41.39 42.03 -36.76
N LYS A 8 -42.17 41.98 -35.67
CA LYS A 8 -41.74 41.50 -34.35
C LYS A 8 -41.46 39.99 -34.40
N ARG A 9 -40.22 39.57 -34.15
CA ARG A 9 -39.86 38.16 -33.91
C ARG A 9 -39.84 37.87 -32.42
N SER A 10 -40.66 36.90 -32.02
CA SER A 10 -40.72 36.33 -30.67
C SER A 10 -39.49 35.45 -30.41
N LEU A 11 -38.82 35.66 -29.29
CA LEU A 11 -37.74 34.82 -28.77
C LEU A 11 -38.33 33.87 -27.72
N ILE A 12 -38.27 32.57 -27.99
CA ILE A 12 -38.57 31.50 -27.01
C ILE A 12 -37.26 31.20 -26.27
N PRO A 13 -37.21 31.23 -24.92
CA PRO A 13 -36.03 30.79 -24.19
C PRO A 13 -36.10 29.29 -23.95
N THR A 14 -35.21 28.54 -24.60
CA THR A 14 -34.98 27.12 -24.30
C THR A 14 -34.10 27.03 -23.04
N GLY A 15 -34.70 26.68 -21.90
CA GLY A 15 -33.97 26.43 -20.66
C GLY A 15 -33.19 25.12 -20.73
N LEU A 16 -31.87 25.19 -20.72
CA LEU A 16 -30.99 24.04 -20.52
C LEU A 16 -30.83 23.82 -19.00
N ALA A 17 -31.38 22.74 -18.47
CA ALA A 17 -31.16 22.32 -17.09
C ALA A 17 -29.90 21.45 -17.03
N THR A 18 -28.79 22.01 -16.56
CA THR A 18 -27.54 21.27 -16.30
C THR A 18 -27.69 20.50 -14.99
N LEU A 19 -27.81 19.17 -15.07
CA LEU A 19 -27.80 18.30 -13.89
C LEU A 19 -26.34 18.08 -13.48
N LEU A 20 -25.91 18.74 -12.39
CA LEU A 20 -24.61 18.49 -11.77
C LEU A 20 -24.66 17.13 -11.05
N LEU A 21 -23.96 16.12 -11.58
CA LEU A 21 -23.69 14.89 -10.85
C LEU A 21 -22.51 15.15 -9.89
N THR A 22 -22.80 15.37 -8.62
CA THR A 22 -21.78 15.35 -7.56
C THR A 22 -21.49 13.88 -7.22
N THR A 23 -20.32 13.39 -7.59
CA THR A 23 -19.80 12.11 -7.09
C THR A 23 -19.51 12.26 -5.59
N VAL A 24 -20.29 11.57 -4.75
CA VAL A 24 -20.00 11.46 -3.31
C VAL A 24 -19.00 10.33 -3.15
N SER A 25 -17.72 10.64 -2.97
CA SER A 25 -16.73 9.64 -2.58
C SER A 25 -16.92 9.34 -1.09
N LEU A 26 -17.29 8.10 -0.75
CA LEU A 26 -17.30 7.67 0.65
C LEU A 26 -15.86 7.71 1.20
N PRO A 27 -15.68 8.07 2.50
CA PRO A 27 -14.36 8.01 3.11
C PRO A 27 -13.87 6.56 3.10
N ALA A 28 -12.62 6.34 2.69
CA ALA A 28 -11.99 5.04 2.76
C ALA A 28 -11.91 4.59 4.24
N GLN A 29 -12.34 3.36 4.52
CA GLN A 29 -12.41 2.79 5.86
C GLN A 29 -11.08 2.12 6.24
N ALA A 30 -10.76 2.09 7.53
CA ALA A 30 -9.72 1.21 8.06
C ALA A 30 -10.02 -0.26 7.72
N ILE A 31 -8.98 -1.02 7.40
CA ILE A 31 -9.07 -2.46 7.13
C ILE A 31 -8.51 -3.25 8.31
N ASN A 32 -9.15 -4.38 8.64
CA ASN A 32 -8.59 -5.31 9.60
C ASN A 32 -7.58 -6.21 8.87
N ILE A 33 -6.29 -6.07 9.18
CA ILE A 33 -5.22 -6.81 8.52
C ILE A 33 -4.57 -7.81 9.47
N LYS A 34 -4.35 -9.03 8.97
CA LYS A 34 -3.50 -10.04 9.59
C LYS A 34 -2.20 -10.14 8.81
N VAL A 35 -1.09 -10.12 9.53
CA VAL A 35 0.25 -10.23 8.95
C VAL A 35 0.93 -11.44 9.57
N SER A 36 1.41 -12.36 8.75
CA SER A 36 2.32 -13.43 9.15
C SER A 36 3.66 -13.18 8.48
N VAL A 37 4.71 -12.97 9.26
CA VAL A 37 5.98 -12.42 8.77
C VAL A 37 7.18 -13.06 9.45
N THR A 38 8.26 -13.19 8.70
CA THR A 38 9.59 -13.48 9.20
C THR A 38 10.64 -12.84 8.31
N VAL A 39 11.81 -12.55 8.88
CA VAL A 39 12.91 -11.89 8.18
C VAL A 39 14.22 -12.40 8.75
N ASP A 40 15.23 -12.54 7.88
CA ASP A 40 16.59 -12.83 8.30
C ASP A 40 17.34 -11.52 8.64
N ASN A 41 17.82 -11.27 9.86
CA ASN A 41 17.67 -12.02 11.13
C ASN A 41 16.59 -11.42 12.05
N SER A 42 16.28 -10.14 11.86
CA SER A 42 15.41 -9.38 12.75
C SER A 42 14.58 -8.39 11.96
N TYR A 43 13.41 -8.05 12.48
CA TYR A 43 12.58 -7.01 11.90
C TYR A 43 11.78 -6.25 12.94
N ALA A 44 11.29 -5.08 12.53
CA ALA A 44 10.17 -4.41 13.16
C ALA A 44 9.10 -4.03 12.14
N LEU A 45 7.85 -4.19 12.56
CA LEU A 45 6.67 -3.91 11.78
C LEU A 45 6.03 -2.62 12.30
N PHE A 46 5.81 -1.70 11.38
CA PHE A 46 5.14 -0.43 11.63
C PHE A 46 4.01 -0.24 10.63
N TYR A 47 3.14 0.73 10.92
CA TYR A 47 2.32 1.36 9.91
C TYR A 47 2.33 2.88 10.05
N GLY A 48 1.94 3.55 8.98
CA GLY A 48 1.79 5.00 9.01
C GLY A 48 1.41 5.59 7.67
N THR A 49 1.60 6.89 7.53
CA THR A 49 1.33 7.63 6.29
C THR A 49 2.46 7.47 5.29
N GLN A 50 2.30 8.00 4.07
CA GLN A 50 3.37 8.06 3.08
C GLN A 50 4.63 8.81 3.56
N THR A 51 4.51 9.67 4.58
CA THR A 51 5.57 10.57 5.03
C THR A 51 6.01 10.32 6.47
N ALA A 52 5.40 9.37 7.18
CA ALA A 52 5.72 9.11 8.57
C ALA A 52 5.27 7.72 9.01
N ALA A 53 6.10 7.04 9.80
CA ALA A 53 5.67 5.91 10.60
C ALA A 53 5.01 6.45 11.87
N THR A 54 3.80 5.98 12.18
CA THR A 54 3.01 6.54 13.28
C THR A 54 2.78 5.52 14.39
N ASN A 55 2.85 4.23 14.07
CA ASN A 55 2.52 3.17 15.00
C ASN A 55 3.44 1.98 14.82
N PHE A 56 3.92 1.46 15.94
CA PHE A 56 4.60 0.17 16.03
C PHE A 56 3.59 -0.95 16.21
N VAL A 57 3.84 -2.09 15.56
CA VAL A 57 2.99 -3.28 15.65
C VAL A 57 3.69 -4.38 16.43
N GLY A 58 4.96 -4.65 16.11
CA GLY A 58 5.72 -5.74 16.72
C GLY A 58 7.09 -5.92 16.08
N SER A 59 7.91 -6.78 16.69
CA SER A 59 9.27 -7.09 16.24
C SER A 59 9.61 -8.53 16.59
N ASP A 60 10.56 -9.10 15.87
CA ASP A 60 11.17 -10.39 16.19
C ASP A 60 12.67 -10.35 15.83
N PHE A 61 13.44 -11.21 16.48
CA PHE A 61 14.89 -11.30 16.35
C PHE A 61 15.38 -12.72 16.02
N ASP A 62 14.46 -13.62 15.64
CA ASP A 62 14.76 -15.02 15.31
C ASP A 62 14.09 -15.40 13.98
N TRP A 63 14.85 -15.47 12.89
CA TRP A 63 14.30 -15.80 11.56
C TRP A 63 13.59 -17.18 11.45
N PRO A 64 13.89 -18.21 12.26
CA PRO A 64 13.14 -19.46 12.23
C PRO A 64 11.70 -19.30 12.74
N THR A 65 11.38 -18.27 13.52
CA THR A 65 10.01 -18.02 13.99
C THR A 65 9.21 -17.26 12.94
N THR A 66 7.90 -17.47 12.96
CA THR A 66 6.94 -16.72 12.14
C THR A 66 5.93 -16.12 13.09
N GLU A 67 6.01 -14.80 13.23
CA GLU A 67 5.09 -14.07 14.07
C GLU A 67 3.83 -13.72 13.31
N THR A 68 2.73 -13.60 14.04
CA THR A 68 1.44 -13.18 13.48
C THR A 68 0.86 -12.02 14.26
N TYR A 69 0.58 -10.93 13.55
CA TYR A 69 -0.06 -9.73 14.10
C TYR A 69 -1.43 -9.51 13.47
N THR A 70 -2.34 -8.93 14.23
CA THR A 70 -3.64 -8.45 13.73
C THR A 70 -3.86 -7.04 14.22
N PHE A 71 -4.16 -6.12 13.31
CA PHE A 71 -4.40 -4.72 13.63
C PHE A 71 -5.34 -4.06 12.62
N ASN A 72 -5.95 -2.94 13.04
CA ASN A 72 -6.72 -2.10 12.12
C ASN A 72 -5.76 -1.13 11.44
N LEU A 73 -5.54 -1.30 10.14
CA LEU A 73 -4.77 -0.38 9.32
C LEU A 73 -5.68 0.74 8.81
N PRO A 74 -5.50 2.00 9.20
CA PRO A 74 -6.30 3.09 8.69
C PRO A 74 -6.17 3.22 7.16
N ALA A 75 -7.20 3.74 6.51
CA ALA A 75 -7.15 3.93 5.07
C ALA A 75 -5.99 4.84 4.64
N ASN A 76 -5.48 4.60 3.43
CA ASN A 76 -4.38 5.36 2.83
C ASN A 76 -3.06 5.30 3.63
N GLN A 77 -2.89 4.24 4.44
CA GLN A 77 -1.65 3.99 5.16
C GLN A 77 -0.82 2.91 4.50
N PHE A 78 0.47 2.97 4.81
CA PHE A 78 1.47 2.01 4.42
C PHE A 78 1.76 1.09 5.59
N VAL A 79 2.00 -0.17 5.28
CA VAL A 79 2.73 -1.07 6.16
C VAL A 79 4.21 -0.88 5.88
N TYR A 80 5.02 -0.78 6.93
CA TYR A 80 6.47 -0.67 6.87
C TYR A 80 7.10 -1.86 7.58
N VAL A 81 8.02 -2.56 6.90
CA VAL A 81 8.87 -3.60 7.50
C VAL A 81 10.30 -3.09 7.48
N VAL A 82 10.89 -2.99 8.66
CA VAL A 82 12.27 -2.53 8.87
C VAL A 82 13.14 -3.71 9.21
N THR A 83 14.30 -3.85 8.57
CA THR A 83 15.21 -4.97 8.80
C THR A 83 16.64 -4.65 8.36
N ALA A 84 17.61 -5.39 8.88
CA ALA A 84 19.01 -5.37 8.47
C ALA A 84 19.52 -6.81 8.30
N SER A 85 20.37 -7.02 7.30
CA SER A 85 21.11 -8.28 7.14
C SER A 85 22.44 -8.23 7.90
N ASP A 86 22.89 -9.38 8.38
CA ASP A 86 24.25 -9.58 8.91
C ASP A 86 25.32 -9.71 7.81
N LEU A 87 24.91 -9.65 6.53
CA LEU A 87 25.74 -9.70 5.32
C LEU A 87 26.43 -11.04 5.10
N SER A 88 25.84 -12.13 5.60
CA SER A 88 26.49 -13.44 5.68
C SER A 88 25.85 -14.50 4.77
N VAL A 89 25.23 -15.53 5.34
CA VAL A 89 24.83 -16.76 4.63
C VAL A 89 23.61 -16.52 3.74
N ALA A 90 22.68 -15.70 4.19
CA ALA A 90 21.43 -15.41 3.52
C ALA A 90 20.91 -14.04 3.97
N GLN A 91 19.85 -13.57 3.32
CA GLN A 91 19.08 -12.40 3.73
C GLN A 91 17.72 -12.45 3.07
N GLY A 92 16.68 -11.92 3.71
CA GLY A 92 15.39 -11.88 3.05
C GLY A 92 14.24 -11.57 3.98
N PHE A 93 13.22 -10.98 3.39
CA PHE A 93 11.91 -10.78 4.00
C PHE A 93 10.92 -11.77 3.38
N LEU A 94 10.17 -12.48 4.22
CA LEU A 94 9.06 -13.32 3.81
C LEU A 94 7.79 -12.93 4.56
N GLY A 95 6.68 -12.76 3.84
CA GLY A 95 5.43 -12.38 4.48
C GLY A 95 4.18 -12.77 3.71
N GLN A 96 3.12 -13.00 4.47
CA GLN A 96 1.74 -13.09 4.00
C GLN A 96 0.90 -12.06 4.74
N PHE A 97 0.08 -11.35 3.98
CA PHE A 97 -0.82 -10.32 4.47
C PHE A 97 -2.24 -10.67 4.03
N GLU A 98 -3.20 -10.56 4.94
CA GLU A 98 -4.59 -10.92 4.71
C GLU A 98 -5.49 -9.79 5.19
N ASN A 99 -6.31 -9.26 4.28
CA ASN A 99 -7.42 -8.39 4.64
C ASN A 99 -8.54 -9.28 5.20
N LEU A 100 -8.77 -9.21 6.51
CA LEU A 100 -9.75 -10.03 7.21
C LEU A 100 -11.20 -9.64 6.91
N ASP A 101 -11.44 -8.46 6.34
CA ASP A 101 -12.78 -8.00 5.99
C ASP A 101 -13.31 -8.67 4.72
N ASN A 102 -12.42 -9.12 3.82
CA ASN A 102 -12.79 -9.75 2.55
C ASN A 102 -12.03 -11.06 2.22
N GLY A 103 -11.06 -11.45 3.06
CA GLY A 103 -10.24 -12.65 2.88
C GLY A 103 -9.15 -12.54 1.81
N ASN A 104 -8.95 -11.37 1.19
CA ASN A 104 -7.93 -11.20 0.16
C ASN A 104 -6.53 -11.30 0.76
N LYS A 105 -5.66 -12.05 0.09
CA LYS A 105 -4.26 -12.23 0.48
C LYS A 105 -3.33 -11.59 -0.54
N PHE A 106 -2.22 -11.08 -0.04
CA PHE A 106 -1.05 -10.67 -0.82
C PHE A 106 0.22 -11.06 -0.08
N TYR A 107 1.34 -11.09 -0.78
CA TYR A 107 2.59 -11.68 -0.28
C TYR A 107 3.75 -10.70 -0.35
N SER A 108 4.88 -11.03 0.26
CA SER A 108 6.12 -10.26 0.19
C SER A 108 6.61 -10.00 -1.24
N ASN A 109 6.26 -10.85 -2.20
CA ASN A 109 6.57 -10.67 -3.62
C ASN A 109 5.47 -9.98 -4.44
N ASP A 110 4.53 -9.31 -3.79
CA ASP A 110 3.57 -8.45 -4.49
C ASP A 110 4.31 -7.27 -5.16
N PRO A 111 4.05 -6.97 -6.45
CA PRO A 111 4.75 -5.90 -7.18
C PRO A 111 4.46 -4.49 -6.65
N GLN A 112 3.49 -4.32 -5.77
CA GLN A 112 3.23 -3.04 -5.09
C GLN A 112 4.22 -2.75 -3.96
N TRP A 113 4.97 -3.75 -3.50
CA TRP A 113 6.04 -3.51 -2.54
C TRP A 113 7.12 -2.62 -3.13
N GLN A 114 7.61 -1.73 -2.28
CA GLN A 114 8.77 -0.91 -2.53
C GLN A 114 9.77 -1.11 -1.40
N VAL A 115 11.04 -0.87 -1.68
CA VAL A 115 12.11 -0.86 -0.68
C VAL A 115 12.94 0.39 -0.84
N MET A 116 13.42 0.90 0.29
CA MET A 116 14.57 1.79 0.34
C MET A 116 15.69 1.14 1.15
N ALA A 117 16.91 1.42 0.75
CA ALA A 117 18.12 1.20 1.55
C ALA A 117 18.54 2.52 2.19
N THR A 118 18.86 2.54 3.49
CA THR A 118 19.10 3.79 4.22
C THR A 118 20.53 4.30 4.11
N GLY A 119 21.50 3.40 3.93
CA GLY A 119 22.94 3.72 3.94
C GLY A 119 23.51 3.94 5.34
N LEU A 120 22.81 3.51 6.39
CA LEU A 120 23.21 3.70 7.79
C LEU A 120 23.95 2.49 8.39
N GLY A 121 24.18 1.44 7.60
CA GLY A 121 24.83 0.21 8.02
C GLY A 121 23.88 -0.78 8.71
N ASN A 122 24.42 -1.95 9.08
CA ASN A 122 23.63 -3.10 9.57
C ASN A 122 23.25 -3.04 11.05
N VAL A 123 23.44 -1.91 11.72
CA VAL A 123 23.16 -1.70 13.13
C VAL A 123 22.27 -0.49 13.36
N GLY A 124 21.57 -0.45 14.48
CA GLY A 124 20.76 0.71 14.88
C GLY A 124 19.42 0.83 14.18
N ALA A 125 18.95 -0.22 13.50
CA ALA A 125 17.59 -0.26 12.98
C ALA A 125 16.55 -0.13 14.12
N PRO A 126 15.45 0.60 13.89
CA PRO A 126 14.44 0.93 14.90
C PRO A 126 13.56 -0.28 15.31
N TYR A 127 14.08 -1.18 16.13
CA TYR A 127 13.37 -2.43 16.48
C TYR A 127 12.46 -2.36 17.71
N THR A 128 12.54 -1.31 18.52
CA THR A 128 11.87 -1.24 19.83
C THR A 128 10.50 -0.57 19.79
N GLY A 129 10.21 0.17 18.72
CA GLY A 129 8.99 0.97 18.61
C GLY A 129 8.97 2.20 19.52
N SER A 130 10.12 2.62 20.05
CA SER A 130 10.25 3.81 20.87
C SER A 130 9.85 5.09 20.10
N ALA A 131 9.62 6.19 20.82
CA ALA A 131 9.40 7.49 20.16
C ALA A 131 10.61 7.93 19.30
N ALA A 132 11.82 7.55 19.71
CA ALA A 132 13.03 7.79 18.93
C ALA A 132 13.05 6.95 17.65
N ASP A 133 12.61 5.69 17.73
CA ASP A 133 12.50 4.77 16.59
C ASP A 133 11.51 5.28 15.54
N LEU A 134 10.33 5.73 15.97
CA LEU A 134 9.33 6.33 15.08
C LEU A 134 9.85 7.62 14.42
N THR A 135 10.60 8.43 15.16
CA THR A 135 11.23 9.64 14.64
C THR A 135 12.30 9.31 13.61
N LEU A 136 13.19 8.36 13.92
CA LEU A 136 14.24 7.89 13.01
C LEU A 136 13.64 7.34 11.72
N LEU A 137 12.69 6.39 11.82
CA LEU A 137 12.03 5.81 10.65
C LEU A 137 11.29 6.86 9.82
N THR A 138 10.64 7.84 10.48
CA THR A 138 9.98 8.94 9.78
C THR A 138 10.95 9.81 9.00
N ASN A 139 12.13 10.11 9.57
CA ASN A 139 13.16 10.88 8.85
C ASN A 139 13.65 10.12 7.61
N GLU A 140 13.94 8.82 7.73
CA GLU A 140 14.35 8.02 6.56
C GLU A 140 13.25 7.93 5.49
N ILE A 141 11.97 7.83 5.88
CA ILE A 141 10.86 7.87 4.93
C ILE A 141 10.85 9.19 4.14
N LEU A 142 11.10 10.33 4.83
CA LEU A 142 11.17 11.64 4.20
C LEU A 142 12.38 11.74 3.27
N ASP A 143 13.54 11.24 3.68
CA ASP A 143 14.76 11.22 2.89
C ASP A 143 14.57 10.40 1.60
N ALA A 144 13.93 9.23 1.67
CA ALA A 144 13.67 8.43 0.48
C ALA A 144 12.61 9.05 -0.43
N ASN A 145 11.62 9.73 0.13
CA ASN A 145 10.67 10.51 -0.66
C ASN A 145 11.35 11.70 -1.37
N ALA A 146 12.44 12.23 -0.80
CA ALA A 146 13.27 13.28 -1.40
C ALA A 146 14.40 12.73 -2.31
N GLY A 147 14.58 11.41 -2.40
CA GLY A 147 15.64 10.79 -3.19
C GLY A 147 17.04 10.92 -2.58
N LEU A 148 17.12 11.06 -1.25
CA LEU A 148 18.37 11.28 -0.52
C LEU A 148 19.04 9.98 -0.05
N ASN A 149 18.34 8.85 -0.07
CA ASN A 149 18.91 7.55 0.29
C ASN A 149 19.55 6.84 -0.92
N PRO A 150 20.52 5.91 -0.70
CA PRO A 150 21.32 5.26 -1.76
C PRO A 150 20.56 4.49 -2.85
N SER A 151 19.33 4.06 -2.55
CA SER A 151 18.54 3.17 -3.41
C SER A 151 18.02 3.81 -4.70
N GLY A 152 18.21 5.12 -4.91
CA GLY A 152 18.01 5.76 -6.22
C GLY A 152 17.39 7.16 -6.18
N SER A 153 17.12 7.70 -7.38
CA SER A 153 16.53 9.03 -7.65
C SER A 153 15.53 8.92 -8.83
N PRO A 154 14.40 9.67 -8.88
CA PRO A 154 14.03 10.85 -8.09
C PRO A 154 13.47 10.58 -6.70
N THR A 155 13.06 9.35 -6.41
CA THR A 155 12.82 8.85 -5.06
C THR A 155 13.67 7.62 -4.84
N SER A 156 14.06 7.35 -3.60
CA SER A 156 14.84 6.15 -3.26
C SER A 156 13.98 4.88 -3.11
N TRP A 157 12.65 5.01 -3.25
CA TRP A 157 11.74 3.86 -3.27
C TRP A 157 11.81 3.12 -4.61
N VAL A 158 12.34 1.89 -4.58
CA VAL A 158 12.51 1.02 -5.74
C VAL A 158 11.77 -0.31 -5.58
N GLY A 159 11.63 -1.07 -6.66
CA GLY A 159 11.01 -2.40 -6.63
C GLY A 159 11.87 -3.44 -5.91
N LEU A 160 11.22 -4.50 -5.43
CA LEU A 160 11.91 -5.64 -4.83
C LEU A 160 12.40 -6.62 -5.89
N THR A 161 13.38 -7.45 -5.54
CA THR A 161 13.70 -8.66 -6.32
C THR A 161 13.32 -9.90 -5.51
N ALA A 162 12.63 -10.83 -6.17
CA ALA A 162 12.13 -12.04 -5.54
C ALA A 162 13.14 -13.19 -5.67
N GLY A 163 13.62 -13.65 -4.51
CA GLY A 163 14.33 -14.91 -4.36
C GLY A 163 13.37 -16.11 -4.37
N PRO A 164 13.69 -17.21 -3.69
CA PRO A 164 12.96 -18.46 -3.83
C PRO A 164 11.63 -18.47 -3.03
N THR A 165 10.78 -19.46 -3.32
CA THR A 165 9.49 -19.64 -2.62
C THR A 165 9.68 -20.13 -1.18
N ASN A 166 8.71 -19.85 -0.31
CA ASN A 166 8.62 -20.44 1.02
C ASN A 166 8.71 -21.98 0.93
N GLY A 167 9.58 -22.59 1.74
CA GLY A 167 9.92 -24.02 1.61
C GLY A 167 11.30 -24.28 1.02
N SER A 168 11.89 -23.31 0.31
CA SER A 168 13.19 -23.47 -0.34
C SER A 168 14.36 -23.28 0.63
N ALA A 169 15.48 -23.95 0.37
CA ALA A 169 16.74 -23.71 1.09
C ALA A 169 17.23 -22.26 0.86
N PRO A 170 17.98 -21.67 1.80
CA PRO A 170 18.40 -22.25 3.09
C PRO A 170 17.30 -22.22 4.16
N TRP A 171 16.25 -21.41 3.99
CA TRP A 171 15.26 -21.18 5.05
C TRP A 171 14.27 -22.32 5.27
N GLY A 172 13.99 -23.16 4.28
CA GLY A 172 12.94 -24.18 4.40
C GLY A 172 11.54 -23.58 4.55
N ALA A 173 10.58 -24.39 5.03
CA ALA A 173 9.19 -23.97 5.15
C ALA A 173 8.95 -23.16 6.43
N ARG A 174 8.27 -22.03 6.29
CA ARG A 174 7.82 -21.16 7.38
C ARG A 174 6.32 -21.39 7.64
N PRO A 175 5.95 -22.08 8.73
CA PRO A 175 4.55 -22.33 9.05
C PRO A 175 3.75 -21.03 9.22
N GLY A 176 2.52 -21.00 8.74
CA GLY A 176 1.66 -19.80 8.80
C GLY A 176 1.80 -18.84 7.62
N ILE A 177 2.81 -19.03 6.77
CA ILE A 177 2.96 -18.32 5.49
C ILE A 177 2.69 -19.30 4.33
N ASP A 178 1.92 -18.88 3.33
CA ASP A 178 1.63 -19.67 2.14
C ASP A 178 2.91 -20.11 1.41
N ALA A 179 2.85 -21.25 0.72
CA ALA A 179 3.93 -21.71 -0.15
C ALA A 179 4.11 -20.80 -1.39
N ALA A 180 3.06 -20.04 -1.74
CA ALA A 180 3.10 -19.06 -2.82
C ALA A 180 3.93 -17.80 -2.51
N ALA A 181 4.18 -17.49 -1.23
CA ALA A 181 5.02 -16.37 -0.85
C ALA A 181 6.49 -16.63 -1.22
N ARG A 182 7.23 -15.57 -1.56
CA ARG A 182 8.66 -15.65 -1.87
C ARG A 182 9.48 -14.78 -0.94
N TRP A 183 10.68 -15.24 -0.63
CA TRP A 183 11.70 -14.40 -0.02
C TRP A 183 12.02 -13.26 -0.99
N VAL A 184 12.10 -12.04 -0.49
CA VAL A 184 12.39 -10.85 -1.28
C VAL A 184 13.47 -10.03 -0.61
N TRP A 185 14.20 -9.26 -1.40
CA TRP A 185 15.16 -8.28 -0.90
C TRP A 185 15.35 -7.12 -1.88
N TYR A 186 16.12 -6.11 -1.47
CA TYR A 186 16.65 -5.09 -2.37
C TYR A 186 17.88 -5.64 -3.11
N SER A 187 18.01 -5.34 -4.40
CA SER A 187 19.13 -5.78 -5.24
C SER A 187 19.88 -4.59 -5.83
N SER A 188 20.79 -3.99 -5.05
CA SER A 188 21.64 -2.87 -5.51
C SER A 188 22.68 -3.26 -6.56
N ASN A 189 23.01 -4.55 -6.65
CA ASN A 189 24.00 -5.11 -7.58
C ASN A 189 23.36 -5.76 -8.83
N GLY A 190 22.02 -5.75 -8.93
CA GLY A 190 21.29 -6.36 -10.04
C GLY A 190 21.25 -7.90 -10.02
N ASP A 191 21.54 -8.53 -8.88
CA ASP A 191 21.34 -9.96 -8.70
C ASP A 191 19.87 -10.34 -8.93
N LEU A 192 19.65 -11.46 -9.61
CA LEU A 192 18.33 -12.04 -9.85
C LEU A 192 17.77 -12.71 -8.60
N ASP A 193 18.65 -13.06 -7.66
CA ASP A 193 18.29 -13.55 -6.35
C ASP A 193 19.16 -12.88 -5.26
N PRO A 194 18.78 -11.70 -4.77
CA PRO A 194 19.54 -11.00 -3.73
C PRO A 194 19.37 -11.63 -2.34
N THR A 195 18.74 -12.81 -2.23
CA THR A 195 18.45 -13.42 -0.92
C THR A 195 19.55 -14.39 -0.48
N SER A 196 20.45 -14.79 -1.38
CA SER A 196 21.58 -15.67 -1.08
C SER A 196 22.72 -15.52 -2.09
N PRO A 197 23.98 -15.29 -1.66
CA PRO A 197 24.39 -15.07 -0.27
C PRO A 197 23.97 -13.69 0.26
N GLY A 198 24.22 -13.43 1.55
CA GLY A 198 24.09 -12.09 2.12
C GLY A 198 25.02 -11.09 1.43
N PHE A 199 24.54 -9.86 1.26
CA PHE A 199 25.26 -8.79 0.57
C PHE A 199 24.87 -7.42 1.10
N ASN A 200 25.83 -6.50 1.21
CA ASN A 200 25.59 -5.13 1.63
C ASN A 200 24.85 -4.35 0.54
N HIS A 201 23.53 -4.21 0.69
CA HIS A 201 22.70 -3.40 -0.19
C HIS A 201 22.44 -2.02 0.38
N ASP A 202 23.46 -1.40 0.99
CA ASP A 202 23.38 -0.14 1.73
C ASP A 202 22.41 -0.25 2.92
N GLU A 203 22.49 -1.37 3.65
CA GLU A 203 21.54 -1.71 4.72
C GLU A 203 21.45 -0.64 5.82
N TRP A 204 20.52 -0.66 6.78
CA TRP A 204 19.27 -1.38 6.92
C TRP A 204 18.24 -0.96 5.86
N LEU A 205 17.24 -1.81 5.64
CA LEU A 205 16.21 -1.65 4.63
C LEU A 205 14.86 -1.32 5.24
N VAL A 206 14.07 -0.57 4.49
CA VAL A 206 12.65 -0.34 4.77
C VAL A 206 11.84 -0.77 3.58
N PHE A 207 11.04 -1.80 3.77
CA PHE A 207 10.03 -2.23 2.83
C PHE A 207 8.73 -1.51 3.14
N ARG A 208 8.01 -1.06 2.11
CA ARG A 208 6.66 -0.52 2.28
C ARG A 208 5.70 -1.02 1.23
N ILE A 209 4.43 -1.11 1.60
CA ILE A 209 3.33 -1.37 0.66
C ILE A 209 2.12 -0.51 1.03
N PRO A 210 1.49 0.18 0.07
CA PRO A 210 0.20 0.79 0.29
C PRO A 210 -0.86 -0.31 0.30
N VAL A 211 -1.61 -0.45 1.39
CA VAL A 211 -2.73 -1.38 1.43
C VAL A 211 -4.00 -0.58 1.23
N ALA A 212 -4.51 -0.59 0.01
CA ALA A 212 -5.79 0.05 -0.28
C ALA A 212 -6.92 -0.74 0.41
N ALA A 213 -7.85 -0.04 1.06
CA ALA A 213 -9.16 -0.60 1.29
C ALA A 213 -9.77 -0.90 -0.09
N ALA A 214 -10.04 -2.17 -0.40
CA ALA A 214 -10.79 -2.49 -1.59
C ALA A 214 -12.09 -1.66 -1.56
N PRO A 215 -12.49 -0.99 -2.66
CA PRO A 215 -13.73 -0.24 -2.67
C PRO A 215 -14.86 -1.23 -2.36
N VAL A 216 -15.52 -1.03 -1.21
CA VAL A 216 -16.72 -1.79 -0.84
C VAL A 216 -17.73 -1.56 -1.96
N PRO A 217 -18.21 -2.59 -2.68
CA PRO A 217 -19.21 -2.41 -3.73
C PRO A 217 -20.45 -1.76 -3.12
N GLU A 218 -20.74 -0.50 -3.47
CA GLU A 218 -21.83 0.27 -2.88
C GLU A 218 -23.20 -0.34 -3.25
N PRO A 219 -23.94 -0.99 -2.33
CA PRO A 219 -25.24 -1.57 -2.68
C PRO A 219 -26.35 -0.51 -2.77
N ALA A 220 -26.09 0.73 -2.33
CA ALA A 220 -27.11 1.76 -2.17
C ALA A 220 -27.13 2.81 -3.29
N SER A 221 -25.99 3.16 -3.87
CA SER A 221 -25.89 4.23 -4.87
C SER A 221 -26.53 3.83 -6.20
N LEU A 222 -26.36 2.57 -6.61
CA LEU A 222 -27.08 2.01 -7.77
C LEU A 222 -28.59 1.88 -7.50
N ALA A 223 -29.00 1.57 -6.27
CA ALA A 223 -30.39 1.52 -5.90
C ALA A 223 -31.04 2.91 -5.95
N LEU A 224 -30.36 3.96 -5.47
CA LEU A 224 -30.83 5.35 -5.52
C LEU A 224 -30.90 5.91 -6.94
N VAL A 225 -29.91 5.61 -7.80
CA VAL A 225 -29.95 5.97 -9.22
C VAL A 225 -31.07 5.21 -9.94
N GLY A 226 -31.23 3.91 -9.66
CA GLY A 226 -32.32 3.10 -10.21
C GLY A 226 -33.70 3.60 -9.79
N LEU A 227 -33.88 3.95 -8.51
CA LEU A 227 -35.13 4.50 -7.97
C LEU A 227 -35.40 5.93 -8.49
N GLY A 228 -34.36 6.76 -8.63
CA GLY A 228 -34.47 8.11 -9.19
C GLY A 228 -34.91 8.09 -10.67
N LEU A 229 -34.32 7.20 -11.47
CA LEU A 229 -34.71 7.00 -12.88
C LEU A 229 -36.10 6.40 -13.02
N ALA A 230 -36.48 5.44 -12.16
CA ALA A 230 -37.82 4.88 -12.13
C ALA A 230 -38.88 5.93 -11.75
N GLY A 231 -38.58 6.79 -10.76
CA GLY A 231 -39.43 7.91 -10.37
C GLY A 231 -39.64 8.93 -11.49
N LEU A 232 -38.58 9.30 -12.22
CA LEU A 232 -38.64 10.19 -13.39
C LEU A 232 -39.45 9.57 -14.54
N GLY A 233 -39.32 8.26 -14.78
CA GLY A 233 -40.11 7.53 -15.77
C GLY A 233 -41.61 7.49 -15.43
N ALA A 234 -41.95 7.31 -14.15
CA ALA A 234 -43.33 7.29 -13.69
C ALA A 234 -44.01 8.68 -13.79
N PHE A 235 -43.27 9.77 -13.54
CA PHE A 235 -43.80 11.13 -13.69
C PHE A 235 -44.10 11.51 -15.14
N ARG A 236 -43.33 10.99 -16.12
CA ARG A 236 -43.58 11.25 -17.54
C ARG A 236 -44.88 10.62 -18.06
N ARG A 237 -45.31 9.49 -17.50
CA ARG A 237 -46.56 8.81 -17.92
C ARG A 237 -47.85 9.49 -17.47
N ARG A 238 -47.79 10.40 -16.49
CA ARG A 238 -48.99 11.14 -16.00
C ARG A 238 -49.33 12.39 -16.81
N LYS A 239 -48.54 12.75 -17.82
CA LYS A 239 -48.76 13.93 -18.67
C LYS A 239 -49.08 13.61 -20.14
N ALA A 240 -49.30 12.33 -20.47
CA ALA A 240 -49.80 11.90 -21.77
C ALA A 240 -51.28 11.51 -21.66
#